data_AF-A0A0C3ANG8-F1
#
_entry.id   AF-A0A0C3ANG8-F1
#
_cell.length_a   1.000
_cell.length_b   1.000
_cell.length_c   1.000
_cell.angle_alpha   90.00
_cell.angle_beta   90.00
_cell.angle_gamma   90.00
#
_symmetry.space_group_name_H-M   'P 1'
#
loop_
_entity.id
_entity.type
_entity.pdbx_description
1 polymer ?
#
loop_
_entity_poly.entity_id
_entity_poly.type
_entity_poly.pdbx_seq_one_letter_code
_entity_poly.pdbx_strand_id
1 'polypeptide(L)'
;MEGANGPGNVQSHYETRGVSGVSFEQSSLLAGTHIDDSLTLEPTLRHFEHLKTNDPDLFKLLSKDVEELSHILDIITSDAPEIYVDGVRKYACVKCGTIHDRRLRANDCRYSDLGLKPYLCHGSCGLNSCKKSYSSKQLLNRHCEYDQVKKCGRCGRRQSKQNFARHTSSCQMQT
;
A
#
# COMPACT_ATOMS: atom_id res chain seq x y z
N MET A 1 55.41 13.41 20.98
CA MET A 1 55.33 13.82 19.56
C MET A 1 54.19 13.01 18.97
N GLU A 2 52.97 13.50 19.16
CA GLU A 2 52.19 14.21 18.13
C GLU A 2 51.62 13.21 17.11
N GLY A 3 50.30 13.09 16.88
CA GLY A 3 49.20 13.95 17.27
C GLY A 3 47.84 13.25 17.18
N ALA A 4 46.87 13.91 17.78
CA ALA A 4 45.46 13.56 17.78
C ALA A 4 44.83 13.76 16.40
N ASN A 5 43.88 12.90 16.03
CA ASN A 5 42.89 13.18 15.00
C ASN A 5 41.51 12.88 15.57
N GLY A 6 40.73 13.96 15.76
CA GLY A 6 39.35 13.95 16.20
C GLY A 6 38.35 13.58 15.08
N PRO A 7 37.05 13.58 15.40
CA PRO A 7 36.03 12.96 14.56
C PRO A 7 35.66 13.83 13.35
N GLY A 8 35.74 13.22 12.17
CA GLY A 8 35.28 13.83 10.92
C GLY A 8 33.76 13.94 10.88
N ASN A 9 33.27 15.17 10.93
CA ASN A 9 31.91 15.60 10.66
C ASN A 9 31.53 15.28 9.20
N VAL A 10 30.62 14.32 8.97
CA VAL A 10 30.05 14.06 7.64
C VAL A 10 28.71 14.76 7.56
N GLN A 11 28.73 15.92 6.91
CA GLN A 11 27.55 16.72 6.59
C GLN A 11 26.84 16.12 5.37
N SER A 12 25.72 15.42 5.58
CA SER A 12 24.91 14.90 4.48
C SER A 12 24.02 16.01 3.91
N HIS A 13 24.51 16.66 2.85
CA HIS A 13 23.68 17.45 1.94
C HIS A 13 22.85 16.51 1.06
N TYR A 14 21.52 16.58 1.13
CA TYR A 14 20.66 16.00 0.10
C TYR A 14 20.08 17.13 -0.76
N GLU A 15 20.60 17.25 -1.98
CA GLU A 15 20.05 18.11 -3.01
C GLU A 15 18.85 17.39 -3.67
N THR A 16 17.67 17.98 -3.53
CA THR A 16 16.46 17.59 -4.28
C THR A 16 16.61 18.03 -5.73
N ARG A 17 16.79 17.08 -6.65
CA ARG A 17 16.68 17.33 -8.09
C ARG A 17 15.22 17.39 -8.50
N GLY A 18 14.82 18.56 -8.98
CA GLY A 18 13.50 18.84 -9.54
C GLY A 18 13.24 18.09 -10.85
N VAL A 19 11.97 17.76 -11.06
CA VAL A 19 11.44 17.36 -12.36
C VAL A 19 10.38 18.37 -12.74
N SER A 20 10.59 18.98 -13.90
CA SER A 20 9.84 20.09 -14.47
C SER A 20 8.42 19.69 -14.90
N GLY A 21 7.47 20.59 -14.59
CA GLY A 21 6.51 21.12 -15.56
C GLY A 21 5.36 20.22 -16.02
N VAL A 22 4.22 20.37 -15.35
CA VAL A 22 2.90 20.29 -16.01
C VAL A 22 2.10 21.53 -15.62
N SER A 23 1.84 22.39 -16.61
CA SER A 23 1.08 23.63 -16.50
C SER A 23 -0.34 23.37 -16.00
N PHE A 24 -0.72 24.06 -14.93
CA PHE A 24 -2.11 24.23 -14.54
C PHE A 24 -2.50 25.67 -14.89
N GLU A 25 -3.28 25.83 -15.95
CA GLU A 25 -3.76 27.13 -16.43
C GLU A 25 -4.60 27.81 -15.35
N GLN A 26 -4.15 29.01 -14.98
CA GLN A 26 -4.75 29.89 -13.99
C GLN A 26 -5.71 30.83 -14.73
N SER A 27 -7.01 30.71 -14.49
CA SER A 27 -7.99 31.73 -14.88
C SER A 27 -8.61 32.35 -13.64
N SER A 28 -8.03 33.45 -13.21
CA SER A 28 -8.61 34.39 -12.25
C SER A 28 -9.30 35.51 -13.02
N LEU A 29 -10.61 35.69 -12.82
CA LEU A 29 -11.26 36.99 -13.04
C LEU A 29 -11.97 37.38 -11.75
N LEU A 30 -11.45 38.43 -11.11
CA LEU A 30 -12.07 39.13 -9.99
C LEU A 30 -13.05 40.17 -10.55
N ALA A 31 -14.28 40.14 -10.05
CA ALA A 31 -15.13 41.31 -9.95
C ALA A 31 -15.74 41.30 -8.54
N GLY A 32 -15.42 42.31 -7.74
CA GLY A 32 -15.77 42.36 -6.33
C GLY A 32 -17.24 42.69 -6.09
N THR A 33 -17.79 42.11 -5.03
CA THR A 33 -18.89 42.67 -4.22
C THR A 33 -18.63 42.37 -2.75
N HIS A 34 -19.08 43.29 -1.89
CA HIS A 34 -18.73 43.41 -0.48
C HIS A 34 -19.86 42.82 0.39
N ILE A 35 -19.48 41.90 1.29
CA ILE A 35 -20.06 41.48 2.59
C ILE A 35 -21.49 40.90 2.62
N ASP A 36 -21.59 39.62 3.01
CA ASP A 36 -22.51 39.15 4.06
C ASP A 36 -21.95 37.86 4.72
N ASP A 37 -22.07 37.75 6.05
CA ASP A 37 -21.57 36.66 6.90
C ASP A 37 -22.42 35.38 6.72
N SER A 38 -22.27 34.69 5.59
CA SER A 38 -22.79 33.34 5.44
C SER A 38 -21.86 32.49 4.58
N LEU A 39 -21.01 31.73 5.26
CA LEU A 39 -20.28 30.60 4.68
C LEU A 39 -21.30 29.64 4.08
N THR A 40 -21.55 29.76 2.77
CA THR A 40 -22.34 28.77 2.04
C THR A 40 -21.60 27.44 2.12
N LEU A 41 -22.04 26.58 3.05
CA LEU A 41 -21.65 25.18 3.09
C LEU A 41 -21.77 24.63 1.67
N GLU A 42 -20.79 23.85 1.26
CA GLU A 42 -20.77 23.27 -0.07
C GLU A 42 -22.00 22.35 -0.31
N PRO A 43 -22.11 21.82 -1.53
CA PRO A 43 -23.01 20.73 -1.88
C PRO A 43 -23.37 19.72 -0.78
N THR A 44 -22.29 19.15 -0.24
CA THR A 44 -22.26 17.86 0.44
C THR A 44 -22.50 17.98 1.94
N LEU A 45 -21.99 19.00 2.64
CA LEU A 45 -22.23 19.28 4.05
C LEU A 45 -23.68 19.68 4.22
N ARG A 46 -24.26 20.47 3.30
CA ARG A 46 -25.72 20.73 3.31
C ARG A 46 -26.52 19.44 3.20
N HIS A 47 -26.09 18.52 2.35
CA HIS A 47 -26.73 17.21 2.23
C HIS A 47 -26.59 16.39 3.51
N PHE A 48 -25.42 16.38 4.16
CA PHE A 48 -25.21 15.68 5.43
C PHE A 48 -25.99 16.29 6.60
N GLU A 49 -26.11 17.62 6.68
CA GLU A 49 -26.96 18.29 7.67
C GLU A 49 -28.44 17.97 7.46
N HIS A 50 -28.89 17.97 6.20
CA HIS A 50 -30.24 17.54 5.84
C HIS A 50 -30.45 16.07 6.22
N LEU A 51 -29.50 15.18 5.94
CA LEU A 51 -29.57 13.77 6.30
C LEU A 51 -29.63 13.58 7.81
N LYS A 52 -28.77 14.28 8.56
CA LYS A 52 -28.73 14.26 10.03
C LYS A 52 -30.08 14.64 10.65
N THR A 53 -30.82 15.53 9.99
CA THR A 53 -32.12 16.03 10.47
C THR A 53 -33.28 15.12 10.06
N ASN A 54 -33.26 14.60 8.83
CA ASN A 54 -34.41 13.87 8.26
C ASN A 54 -34.30 12.33 8.36
N ASP A 55 -33.09 11.80 8.55
CA ASP A 55 -32.82 10.37 8.74
C ASP A 55 -31.62 10.17 9.68
N PRO A 56 -31.84 10.33 11.00
CA PRO A 56 -30.77 10.27 12.00
C PRO A 56 -30.16 8.87 12.14
N ASP A 57 -30.94 7.82 11.85
CA ASP A 57 -30.46 6.43 11.92
C ASP A 57 -29.47 6.15 10.79
N LEU A 58 -29.77 6.57 9.57
CA LEU A 58 -28.85 6.47 8.44
C LEU A 58 -27.59 7.32 8.67
N PHE A 59 -27.74 8.54 9.20
CA PHE A 59 -26.60 9.39 9.54
C PHE A 59 -25.67 8.71 10.57
N LYS A 60 -26.24 8.07 11.60
CA LYS A 60 -25.49 7.35 12.63
C LYS A 60 -24.76 6.14 12.06
N LEU A 61 -25.40 5.38 11.16
CA LEU A 61 -24.77 4.25 10.49
C LEU A 61 -23.57 4.70 9.64
N LEU A 62 -23.73 5.74 8.82
CA LEU A 62 -22.65 6.30 8.01
C LEU A 62 -21.51 6.84 8.88
N SER A 63 -21.83 7.52 9.98
CA SER A 63 -20.82 8.02 10.92
C SER A 63 -19.99 6.88 11.49
N LYS A 64 -20.65 5.78 11.87
CA LYS A 64 -19.99 4.56 12.35
C LYS A 64 -19.09 3.93 11.28
N ASP A 65 -19.57 3.82 10.04
CA ASP A 65 -18.77 3.26 8.94
C ASP A 65 -17.52 4.11 8.68
N VAL A 66 -17.64 5.45 8.75
CA VAL A 66 -16.50 6.37 8.63
C VAL A 66 -15.49 6.17 9.77
N GLU A 67 -15.96 6.00 11.01
CA GLU A 67 -15.09 5.70 12.16
C GLU A 67 -14.37 4.35 11.99
N GLU A 68 -15.07 3.31 11.54
CA GLU A 68 -14.48 2.01 11.26
C GLU A 68 -13.42 2.07 10.15
N LEU A 69 -13.71 2.80 9.06
CA LEU A 69 -12.76 3.01 7.96
C LEU A 69 -11.55 3.85 8.40
N SER A 70 -11.76 4.87 9.23
CA SER A 70 -10.68 5.67 9.82
C SER A 70 -9.74 4.77 10.63
N HIS A 71 -10.29 3.93 11.50
CA HIS A 71 -9.49 3.01 12.31
C HIS A 71 -8.72 1.99 11.45
N ILE A 72 -9.33 1.48 10.37
CA ILE A 72 -8.63 0.60 9.42
C ILE A 72 -7.46 1.35 8.74
N LEU A 73 -7.68 2.60 8.34
CA LEU A 73 -6.66 3.41 7.70
C LEU A 73 -5.50 3.71 8.67
N ASP A 74 -5.80 4.02 9.93
CA ASP A 74 -4.79 4.23 10.97
C ASP A 74 -3.92 2.98 11.15
N ILE A 75 -4.55 1.79 11.21
CA ILE A 75 -3.81 0.52 11.27
C ILE A 75 -2.92 0.34 10.04
N ILE A 76 -3.41 0.61 8.82
CA ILE A 76 -2.69 0.40 7.55
C ILE A 76 -1.60 1.45 7.31
N THR A 77 -1.68 2.62 7.91
CA THR A 77 -0.72 3.71 7.70
C THR A 77 0.30 3.81 8.83
N SER A 78 -0.05 3.36 10.04
CA SER A 78 0.87 3.33 11.18
C SER A 78 2.04 2.38 10.96
N ASP A 79 3.23 2.78 11.37
CA ASP A 79 4.40 1.90 11.33
C ASP A 79 4.46 1.03 12.59
N ALA A 80 5.04 -0.17 12.47
CA ALA A 80 5.21 -1.09 13.58
C ALA A 80 6.08 -0.45 14.68
N PRO A 81 5.60 -0.39 15.93
CA PRO A 81 6.40 0.12 17.04
C PRO A 81 7.64 -0.74 17.27
N GLU A 82 8.77 -0.08 17.47
CA GLU A 82 10.00 -0.70 17.94
C GLU A 82 9.87 -1.01 19.44
N ILE A 83 10.21 -2.23 19.82
CA ILE A 83 10.25 -2.67 21.22
C ILE A 83 11.55 -3.42 21.49
N TYR A 84 11.91 -3.57 22.76
CA TYR A 84 13.07 -4.35 23.19
C TYR A 84 12.61 -5.55 24.01
N VAL A 85 12.98 -6.75 23.58
CA VAL A 85 12.73 -8.02 24.30
C VAL A 85 14.10 -8.62 24.61
N ASP A 86 14.41 -8.78 25.90
CA ASP A 86 15.71 -9.27 26.38
C ASP A 86 16.91 -8.48 25.82
N GLY A 87 16.77 -7.17 25.72
CA GLY A 87 17.80 -6.28 25.13
C GLY A 87 17.92 -6.35 23.61
N VAL A 88 17.13 -7.20 22.94
CA VAL A 88 17.11 -7.33 21.48
C VAL A 88 15.98 -6.47 20.92
N ARG A 89 16.32 -5.63 19.95
CA ARG A 89 15.35 -4.84 19.18
C ARG A 89 14.40 -5.75 18.38
N LYS A 90 13.10 -5.53 18.51
CA LYS A 90 11.99 -6.22 17.84
C LYS A 90 10.91 -5.23 17.41
N TYR A 91 9.88 -5.71 16.73
CA TYR A 91 8.78 -4.90 16.21
C TYR A 91 7.44 -5.58 16.49
N ALA A 92 6.45 -4.85 17.02
CA ALA A 92 5.13 -5.39 17.28
C ALA A 92 4.13 -5.03 16.16
N CYS A 93 3.21 -5.92 15.83
CA CYS A 93 2.10 -5.60 14.93
C CYS A 93 1.17 -4.57 15.60
N VAL A 94 0.83 -3.49 14.89
CA VAL A 94 -0.08 -2.44 15.39
C VAL A 94 -1.49 -2.99 15.71
N LYS A 95 -1.95 -4.01 14.98
CA LYS A 95 -3.29 -4.58 15.17
C LYS A 95 -3.35 -5.66 16.25
N CYS A 96 -2.47 -6.65 16.20
CA CYS A 96 -2.54 -7.83 17.08
C CYS A 96 -1.46 -7.91 18.16
N GLY A 97 -0.48 -7.00 18.17
CA GLY A 97 0.61 -6.99 19.14
C GLY A 97 1.63 -8.12 18.99
N THR A 98 1.51 -8.98 17.98
CA THR A 98 2.48 -10.07 17.74
C THR A 98 3.88 -9.51 17.46
N ILE A 99 4.89 -10.10 18.08
CA ILE A 99 6.28 -9.66 17.98
C ILE A 99 7.00 -10.33 16.82
N HIS A 100 7.66 -9.52 16.00
CA HIS A 100 8.48 -9.95 14.90
C HIS A 100 9.93 -9.44 15.05
N ASP A 101 10.86 -10.20 14.52
CA ASP A 101 12.28 -9.87 14.40
C ASP A 101 12.56 -8.78 13.35
N ARG A 102 11.62 -8.53 12.42
CA ARG A 102 11.78 -7.56 11.33
C ARG A 102 10.58 -6.64 11.23
N ARG A 103 10.85 -5.34 11.09
CA ARG A 103 9.83 -4.29 10.92
C ARG A 103 8.84 -4.59 9.80
N LEU A 104 9.35 -4.99 8.62
CA LEU A 104 8.50 -5.33 7.48
C LEU A 104 7.54 -6.50 7.77
N ARG A 105 7.95 -7.51 8.56
CA ARG A 105 7.05 -8.62 8.92
C ARG A 105 5.94 -8.18 9.86
N ALA A 106 6.26 -7.31 10.83
CA ALA A 106 5.26 -6.72 11.71
C ALA A 106 4.27 -5.82 10.95
N ASN A 107 4.77 -5.00 10.02
CA ASN A 107 3.93 -4.18 9.14
C ASN A 107 3.06 -5.03 8.22
N ASP A 108 3.58 -6.12 7.65
CA ASP A 108 2.81 -7.00 6.78
C ASP A 108 1.75 -7.81 7.56
N CYS A 109 1.99 -8.12 8.84
CA CYS A 109 1.09 -8.91 9.69
C CYS A 109 -0.34 -8.34 9.72
N ARG A 110 -0.47 -7.01 9.84
CA ARG A 110 -1.78 -6.33 9.90
C ARG A 110 -2.66 -6.61 8.69
N TYR A 111 -2.07 -6.87 7.52
CA TYR A 111 -2.86 -7.18 6.32
C TYR A 111 -3.53 -8.54 6.46
N SER A 112 -2.86 -9.53 7.08
CA SER A 112 -3.49 -10.81 7.39
C SER A 112 -4.62 -10.65 8.39
N ASP A 113 -4.40 -9.86 9.45
CA ASP A 113 -5.40 -9.58 10.48
C ASP A 113 -6.62 -8.80 9.95
N LEU A 114 -6.46 -8.05 8.85
CA LEU A 114 -7.53 -7.34 8.14
C LEU A 114 -8.11 -8.13 6.95
N GLY A 115 -7.59 -9.33 6.65
CA GLY A 115 -7.98 -10.10 5.46
C GLY A 115 -7.56 -9.46 4.13
N LEU A 116 -6.65 -8.49 4.16
CA LEU A 116 -6.16 -7.75 2.99
C LEU A 116 -4.98 -8.46 2.32
N LYS A 117 -4.87 -8.28 1.00
CA LYS A 117 -3.81 -8.85 0.17
C LYS A 117 -3.24 -7.81 -0.80
N PRO A 118 -2.50 -6.80 -0.30
CA PRO A 118 -2.03 -5.69 -1.14
C PRO A 118 -0.91 -6.10 -2.11
N TYR A 119 -0.22 -7.22 -1.86
CA TYR A 119 0.91 -7.64 -2.69
C TYR A 119 0.44 -8.49 -3.87
N LEU A 120 0.24 -7.85 -5.02
CA LEU A 120 -0.18 -8.52 -6.25
C LEU A 120 1.02 -9.09 -7.01
N CYS A 121 0.86 -10.29 -7.56
CA CYS A 121 1.88 -10.91 -8.41
C CYS A 121 2.04 -10.19 -9.75
N HIS A 122 0.94 -9.83 -10.41
CA HIS A 122 0.95 -9.14 -11.72
C HIS A 122 1.93 -9.77 -12.73
N GLY A 123 2.02 -11.10 -12.74
CA GLY A 123 2.90 -11.85 -13.62
C GLY A 123 4.40 -11.83 -13.28
N SER A 124 4.81 -11.25 -12.15
CA SER A 124 6.20 -11.32 -11.67
C SER A 124 6.69 -12.74 -11.41
N CYS A 125 5.79 -13.71 -11.23
CA CYS A 125 6.16 -15.12 -11.18
C CYS A 125 6.52 -15.71 -12.56
N GLY A 126 6.36 -14.97 -13.66
CA GLY A 126 6.61 -15.43 -15.03
C GLY A 126 5.37 -15.96 -15.75
N LEU A 127 4.18 -15.88 -15.16
CA LEU A 127 2.90 -16.10 -15.86
C LEU A 127 2.17 -14.77 -16.00
N ASN A 128 2.14 -14.18 -17.19
CA ASN A 128 1.52 -12.88 -17.43
C ASN A 128 0.05 -12.80 -16.99
N SER A 129 -0.67 -13.93 -16.97
CA SER A 129 -2.06 -14.01 -16.51
C SER A 129 -2.22 -14.23 -14.99
N CYS A 130 -1.14 -14.20 -14.20
CA CYS A 130 -1.19 -14.43 -12.77
C CYS A 130 -1.78 -13.23 -12.02
N LYS A 131 -2.97 -13.44 -11.43
CA LYS A 131 -3.68 -12.48 -10.58
C LYS A 131 -3.61 -12.80 -9.09
N LYS A 132 -2.70 -13.69 -8.67
CA LYS A 132 -2.56 -14.04 -7.25
C LYS A 132 -2.12 -12.82 -6.44
N SER A 133 -2.64 -12.70 -5.23
CA SER A 133 -2.28 -11.66 -4.27
C SER A 133 -1.99 -12.26 -2.90
N TYR A 134 -1.20 -11.53 -2.10
CA TYR A 134 -0.67 -11.99 -0.82
C TYR A 134 -0.77 -10.90 0.25
N SER A 135 -0.84 -11.32 1.51
CA SER A 135 -0.86 -10.44 2.69
C SER A 135 0.54 -9.99 3.13
N SER A 136 1.61 -10.63 2.65
CA SER A 136 2.98 -10.20 2.92
C SER A 136 3.87 -10.26 1.70
N LYS A 137 4.90 -9.42 1.68
CA LYS A 137 5.92 -9.40 0.62
C LYS A 137 6.68 -10.72 0.56
N GLN A 138 6.94 -11.34 1.70
CA GLN A 138 7.64 -12.63 1.78
C GLN A 138 6.84 -13.75 1.09
N LEU A 139 5.50 -13.75 1.26
CA LEU A 139 4.63 -14.72 0.57
C LEU A 139 4.64 -14.52 -0.95
N LEU A 140 4.59 -13.27 -1.41
CA LEU A 140 4.72 -12.94 -2.83
C LEU A 140 6.08 -13.38 -3.39
N ASN A 141 7.18 -13.08 -2.71
CA ASN A 141 8.51 -13.46 -3.17
C ASN A 141 8.66 -14.99 -3.26
N ARG A 142 8.18 -15.72 -2.24
CA ARG A 142 8.16 -17.19 -2.29
C ARG A 142 7.32 -17.71 -3.46
N HIS A 143 6.22 -17.05 -3.76
CA HIS A 143 5.43 -17.37 -4.95
C HIS A 143 6.26 -17.18 -6.24
N CYS A 144 6.97 -16.07 -6.38
CA CYS A 144 7.71 -15.79 -7.60
C CYS A 144 8.98 -16.65 -7.74
N GLU A 145 9.65 -17.00 -6.64
CA GLU A 145 10.90 -17.78 -6.66
C GLU A 145 10.67 -19.29 -6.87
N TYR A 146 9.69 -19.87 -6.17
CA TYR A 146 9.54 -21.34 -6.09
C TYR A 146 8.24 -21.86 -6.71
N ASP A 147 7.27 -20.96 -6.92
CA ASP A 147 5.89 -21.31 -7.16
C ASP A 147 5.54 -21.15 -8.65
N GLN A 148 5.48 -22.32 -9.30
CA GLN A 148 4.41 -22.64 -10.25
C GLN A 148 4.54 -22.23 -11.71
N VAL A 149 5.71 -21.99 -12.32
CA VAL A 149 5.77 -21.95 -13.80
C VAL A 149 6.91 -22.75 -14.40
N LYS A 150 6.59 -23.45 -15.49
CA LYS A 150 7.54 -24.16 -16.35
C LYS A 150 7.51 -23.54 -17.74
N LYS A 151 8.68 -23.35 -18.35
CA LYS A 151 8.80 -22.92 -19.75
C LYS A 151 8.61 -24.14 -20.65
N CYS A 152 7.70 -24.06 -21.61
CA CYS A 152 7.52 -25.10 -22.61
C CYS A 152 8.71 -25.08 -23.58
N GLY A 153 9.40 -26.22 -23.74
CA GLY A 153 10.50 -26.36 -24.69
C GLY A 153 10.07 -26.26 -26.16
N ARG A 154 8.80 -26.53 -26.47
CA ARG A 154 8.25 -26.42 -27.83
C ARG A 154 7.90 -24.97 -28.20
N CYS A 155 6.94 -24.34 -27.54
CA CYS A 155 6.49 -23.00 -27.92
C CYS A 155 7.11 -21.85 -27.10
N GLY A 156 8.02 -22.12 -26.17
CA GLY A 156 8.64 -21.10 -25.31
C GLY A 156 7.72 -20.47 -24.27
N ARG A 157 6.40 -20.72 -24.30
CA ARG A 157 5.43 -20.15 -23.35
C ARG A 157 5.63 -20.71 -21.95
N ARG A 158 5.53 -19.83 -20.94
CA ARG A 158 5.48 -20.22 -19.53
C ARG A 158 4.06 -20.66 -19.19
N GLN A 159 3.94 -21.75 -18.44
CA GLN A 159 2.67 -22.36 -18.06
C GLN A 159 2.71 -22.76 -16.60
N SER A 160 1.55 -22.72 -15.94
CA SER A 160 1.49 -23.13 -14.55
C SER A 160 1.90 -24.60 -14.39
N LYS A 161 2.50 -25.01 -13.26
CA LYS A 161 2.85 -26.43 -13.04
C LYS A 161 1.64 -27.35 -13.24
N GLN A 162 0.46 -26.94 -12.76
CA GLN A 162 -0.80 -27.68 -12.90
C GLN A 162 -1.27 -27.80 -14.37
N ASN A 163 -1.01 -26.80 -15.19
CA ASN A 163 -1.44 -26.78 -16.59
C ASN A 163 -0.38 -27.28 -17.56
N PHE A 164 0.85 -27.55 -17.10
CA PHE A 164 1.97 -27.87 -17.97
C PHE A 164 1.74 -29.15 -18.80
N ALA A 165 1.24 -30.22 -18.18
CA ALA A 165 0.98 -31.49 -18.87
C ALA A 165 -0.05 -31.31 -20.01
N ARG A 166 -1.19 -30.70 -19.70
CA ARG A 166 -2.25 -30.39 -20.68
C ARG A 166 -1.77 -29.44 -21.78
N HIS A 167 -0.93 -28.47 -21.43
CA HIS A 167 -0.31 -27.61 -22.42
C HIS A 167 0.58 -28.42 -23.36
N THR A 168 1.46 -29.27 -22.84
CA THR A 168 2.39 -30.04 -23.67
C THR A 168 1.70 -31.02 -24.61
N SER A 169 0.50 -31.52 -24.28
CA SER A 169 -0.27 -32.39 -25.17
C SER A 169 -0.88 -31.65 -26.36
N SER A 170 -1.27 -30.38 -26.21
CA SER A 170 -1.88 -29.56 -27.29
C SER A 170 -0.95 -28.48 -27.86
N CYS A 171 0.29 -28.40 -27.38
CA CYS A 171 1.24 -27.36 -27.78
C CYS A 171 1.77 -27.58 -29.20
N GLN A 172 1.47 -26.62 -30.08
CA GLN A 172 2.05 -26.48 -31.42
C GLN A 172 3.24 -25.50 -31.39
N MET A 173 4.17 -25.63 -32.34
CA MET A 173 5.34 -24.76 -32.48
C MET A 173 4.90 -23.35 -32.89
N GLN A 174 5.63 -22.32 -32.45
CA GLN A 174 5.47 -20.97 -32.98
C GLN A 174 6.33 -20.89 -34.25
N THR A 175 5.69 -20.71 -35.41
CA THR A 175 6.32 -20.46 -36.70
C THR A 175 6.92 -19.06 -36.76
#